data_AF-A0A920GQ65-F1
#
_entry.id   AF-A0A920GQ65-F1
#
_cell.length_a   1.000
_cell.length_b   1.000
_cell.length_c   1.000
_cell.angle_alpha   90.00
_cell.angle_beta   90.00
_cell.angle_gamma   90.00
#
_symmetry.space_group_name_H-M   'P 1'
#
loop_
_entity.id
_entity.type
_entity.pdbx_description
1 polymer ?
#
loop_
_entity_poly.entity_id
_entity_poly.type
_entity_poly.pdbx_seq_one_letter_code
_entity_poly.pdbx_strand_id
1 'polypeptide(L)'
;MFPFIAQTSEFDFAKREMEKVKERELKLGHKIPDEINIGAMLETPSLAFSSDDFFKQVDFLSIGGNDLKQFFFAADRENELVRKRYDTLNLSFLDFLKTVVEKCEKNGTKLSFCGEDAGRPIEALCLAAIGIKTLSMRPASIGPVKNILLKSDLSEVQKLIDKAKVDNDNSVRDKIIQYLASR
;
A
#
# COMPACT_ATOMS: atom_id res chain seq x y z
N MET A 1 -1.63 14.60 1.74
CA MET A 1 -2.29 13.37 1.27
C MET A 1 -3.68 13.31 1.85
N PHE A 2 -4.69 12.94 1.07
CA PHE A 2 -6.08 12.87 1.54
C PHE A 2 -6.50 11.42 1.82
N PRO A 3 -7.10 11.14 2.99
CA PRO A 3 -7.65 9.82 3.31
C PRO A 3 -9.07 9.65 2.73
N PHE A 4 -9.54 8.41 2.71
CA PHE A 4 -10.88 7.96 2.36
C PHE A 4 -11.38 8.43 0.99
N ILE A 5 -10.47 8.59 0.03
CA ILE A 5 -10.86 8.81 -1.36
C ILE A 5 -11.45 7.51 -1.91
N ALA A 6 -12.74 7.50 -2.19
CA ALA A 6 -13.46 6.39 -2.80
C ALA A 6 -13.76 6.66 -4.29
N GLN A 7 -13.90 7.94 -4.66
CA GLN A 7 -14.17 8.42 -6.01
C GLN A 7 -13.14 9.46 -6.43
N THR A 8 -12.78 9.48 -7.71
CA THR A 8 -11.79 10.43 -8.25
C THR A 8 -12.21 11.89 -8.07
N SER A 9 -13.52 12.17 -8.12
CA SER A 9 -14.10 13.49 -7.90
C SER A 9 -13.85 14.05 -6.49
N GLU A 10 -13.72 13.18 -5.48
CA GLU A 10 -13.39 13.58 -4.11
C GLU A 10 -11.95 14.09 -4.02
N PHE A 11 -11.04 13.42 -4.75
CA PHE A 11 -9.66 13.88 -4.87
C PHE A 11 -9.57 15.22 -5.62
N ASP A 12 -10.30 15.37 -6.72
CA ASP A 12 -10.38 16.64 -7.48
C ASP A 12 -10.89 17.79 -6.61
N PHE A 13 -11.91 17.53 -5.80
CA PHE A 13 -12.45 18.50 -4.86
C PHE A 13 -11.41 18.87 -3.80
N ALA A 14 -10.81 17.88 -3.13
CA ALA A 14 -9.82 18.12 -2.08
C ALA A 14 -8.56 18.86 -2.61
N LYS A 15 -8.09 18.48 -3.80
CA LYS A 15 -6.98 19.15 -4.48
C LYS A 15 -7.31 20.61 -4.78
N ARG A 16 -8.51 20.91 -5.28
CA ARG A 16 -8.96 22.30 -5.52
C ARG A 16 -9.02 23.12 -4.24
N GLU A 17 -9.51 22.55 -3.14
CA GLU A 17 -9.53 23.27 -1.86
C GLU A 17 -8.12 23.57 -1.33
N MET A 18 -7.18 22.65 -1.50
CA MET A 18 -5.78 22.90 -1.17
C MET A 18 -5.18 24.04 -2.01
N GLU A 19 -5.40 24.03 -3.33
CA GLU A 19 -4.89 25.09 -4.21
C GLU A 19 -5.46 26.47 -3.85
N LYS A 20 -6.75 26.56 -3.49
CA LYS A 20 -7.34 27.81 -2.98
C LYS A 20 -6.63 28.34 -1.74
N VAL A 21 -6.28 27.45 -0.80
CA VAL A 21 -5.52 27.82 0.40
C VAL A 21 -4.12 28.29 0.00
N LYS A 22 -3.43 27.55 -0.87
CA LYS A 22 -2.09 27.94 -1.37
C LYS A 22 -2.09 29.32 -2.01
N GLU A 23 -3.06 29.61 -2.88
CA GLU A 23 -3.23 30.92 -3.51
C GLU A 23 -3.51 32.03 -2.50
N ARG A 24 -4.30 31.74 -1.46
CA ARG A 24 -4.60 32.69 -0.38
C ARG A 24 -3.35 33.03 0.42
N GLU A 25 -2.56 32.03 0.81
CA GLU A 25 -1.32 32.24 1.57
C GLU A 25 -0.30 33.06 0.76
N LEU A 26 -0.21 32.83 -0.55
CA LEU A 26 0.59 33.65 -1.47
C LEU A 26 0.14 35.11 -1.49
N LYS A 27 -1.17 35.36 -1.58
CA LYS A 27 -1.74 36.73 -1.56
C LYS A 27 -1.48 37.46 -0.25
N LEU A 28 -1.36 36.73 0.86
CA LEU A 28 -1.01 37.28 2.18
C LEU A 28 0.50 37.52 2.34
N GLY A 29 1.32 37.14 1.36
CA GLY A 29 2.77 37.31 1.40
C GLY A 29 3.50 36.28 2.27
N HIS A 30 2.84 35.17 2.62
CA HIS A 30 3.47 34.10 3.39
C HIS A 30 4.41 33.27 2.51
N LYS A 31 5.53 32.83 3.10
CA LYS A 31 6.48 31.94 2.42
C LYS A 31 5.89 30.53 2.36
N ILE A 32 5.67 30.03 1.15
CA ILE A 32 5.23 28.65 0.89
C ILE A 32 6.34 27.86 0.19
N PRO A 33 6.33 26.51 0.24
CA PRO A 33 7.18 25.68 -0.58
C PRO A 33 6.91 25.90 -2.08
N ASP A 34 7.96 25.86 -2.90
CA ASP A 34 7.85 25.99 -4.36
C ASP A 34 7.06 24.82 -4.97
N GLU A 35 7.25 23.62 -4.41
CA GLU A 35 6.59 22.39 -4.81
C GLU A 35 5.87 21.77 -3.62
N ILE A 36 4.60 21.39 -3.81
CA ILE A 36 3.84 20.63 -2.84
C ILE A 36 3.28 19.40 -3.54
N ASN A 37 3.71 18.23 -3.10
CA ASN A 37 3.22 16.95 -3.62
C ASN A 37 1.89 16.60 -2.92
N ILE A 38 0.83 16.41 -3.71
CA ILE A 38 -0.53 16.09 -3.30
C ILE A 38 -0.83 14.64 -3.67
N GLY A 39 -0.78 13.78 -2.65
CA GLY A 39 -1.13 12.37 -2.78
C GLY A 39 -2.54 12.01 -2.28
N ALA A 40 -2.93 10.76 -2.49
CA ALA A 40 -4.12 10.15 -1.88
C ALA A 40 -3.75 8.86 -1.13
N MET A 41 -4.52 8.53 -0.08
CA MET A 41 -4.42 7.22 0.56
C MET A 41 -5.31 6.23 -0.21
N LEU A 42 -4.72 5.12 -0.64
CA LEU A 42 -5.45 4.00 -1.25
C LEU A 42 -5.87 3.05 -0.13
N GLU A 43 -7.00 3.37 0.48
CA GLU A 43 -7.63 2.59 1.54
C GLU A 43 -9.02 2.08 1.18
N THR A 44 -9.55 2.48 0.03
CA THR A 44 -10.81 1.97 -0.54
C THR A 44 -10.50 1.09 -1.76
N PRO A 45 -11.11 -0.10 -1.87
CA PRO A 45 -10.89 -0.96 -3.04
C PRO A 45 -11.29 -0.31 -4.37
N SER A 46 -12.29 0.58 -4.37
CA SER A 46 -12.77 1.28 -5.57
C SER A 46 -11.66 2.09 -6.25
N LEU A 47 -10.74 2.69 -5.49
CA LEU A 47 -9.68 3.52 -6.04
C LEU A 47 -8.72 2.71 -6.91
N ALA A 48 -8.50 1.43 -6.60
CA ALA A 48 -7.70 0.52 -7.43
C ALA A 48 -8.31 0.29 -8.83
N PHE A 49 -9.61 0.52 -9.00
CA PHE A 49 -10.32 0.42 -10.28
C PHE A 49 -10.47 1.77 -11.01
N SER A 50 -9.88 2.84 -10.49
CA SER A 50 -9.89 4.15 -11.17
C SER A 50 -9.15 4.12 -12.51
N SER A 51 -9.44 5.13 -13.35
CA SER A 51 -8.82 5.31 -14.65
C SER A 51 -7.33 5.64 -14.53
N ASP A 52 -6.56 5.40 -15.60
CA ASP A 52 -5.16 5.81 -15.69
C ASP A 52 -4.97 7.32 -15.44
N ASP A 53 -5.95 8.14 -15.81
CA ASP A 53 -5.91 9.60 -15.61
C ASP A 53 -5.82 9.97 -14.13
N PHE A 54 -6.50 9.24 -13.24
CA PHE A 54 -6.37 9.45 -11.80
C PHE A 54 -4.94 9.18 -11.32
N PHE A 55 -4.34 8.06 -11.75
CA PHE A 55 -2.98 7.70 -11.36
C PHE A 55 -1.94 8.74 -11.86
N LYS A 56 -2.17 9.36 -13.03
CA LYS A 56 -1.32 10.43 -13.55
C LYS A 56 -1.51 11.77 -12.81
N GLN A 57 -2.69 12.02 -12.26
CA GLN A 57 -3.03 13.29 -11.61
C GLN A 57 -2.52 13.37 -10.16
N VAL A 58 -2.40 12.21 -9.51
CA VAL A 58 -1.94 12.08 -8.12
C VAL A 58 -0.41 12.04 -8.09
N ASP A 59 0.23 12.83 -7.22
CA ASP A 59 1.71 12.87 -7.19
C ASP A 59 2.30 11.59 -6.55
N PHE A 60 1.54 11.00 -5.62
CA PHE A 60 1.86 9.73 -5.00
C PHE A 60 0.63 9.07 -4.38
N LEU A 61 0.70 7.76 -4.16
CA LEU A 61 -0.26 6.97 -3.41
C LEU A 61 0.41 6.32 -2.20
N SER A 62 -0.33 6.25 -1.10
CA SER A 62 0.02 5.41 0.05
C SER A 62 -1.10 4.42 0.30
N ILE A 63 -0.82 3.14 0.23
CA ILE A 63 -1.79 2.10 0.60
C ILE A 63 -2.00 2.15 2.11
N GLY A 64 -3.24 2.37 2.55
CA GLY A 64 -3.65 2.29 3.94
C GLY A 64 -4.04 0.86 4.28
N GLY A 65 -3.07 0.01 4.64
CA GLY A 65 -3.26 -1.43 4.72
C GLY A 65 -4.35 -1.90 5.70
N ASN A 66 -4.59 -1.15 6.78
CA ASN A 66 -5.57 -1.51 7.80
C ASN A 66 -7.00 -1.43 7.24
N ASP A 67 -7.39 -0.27 6.74
CA ASP A 67 -8.76 -0.02 6.27
C ASP A 67 -8.99 -0.67 4.89
N LEU A 68 -7.97 -0.70 4.03
CA LEU A 68 -8.03 -1.42 2.76
C LEU A 68 -8.36 -2.91 2.95
N LYS A 69 -7.68 -3.56 3.89
CA LYS A 69 -7.93 -4.97 4.21
C LYS A 69 -9.33 -5.19 4.76
N GLN A 70 -9.81 -4.31 5.63
CA GLN A 70 -11.16 -4.35 6.18
C GLN A 70 -12.22 -4.30 5.07
N PHE A 71 -12.11 -3.34 4.14
CA PHE A 71 -13.08 -3.22 3.04
C PHE A 71 -12.94 -4.33 2.00
N PHE A 72 -11.72 -4.78 1.73
CA PHE A 72 -11.48 -5.87 0.79
C PHE A 72 -12.12 -7.19 1.26
N PHE A 73 -11.96 -7.54 2.53
CA PHE A 73 -12.52 -8.77 3.10
C PHE A 73 -13.92 -8.62 3.69
N ALA A 74 -14.47 -7.41 3.70
CA ALA A 74 -15.71 -7.08 4.43
C ALA A 74 -15.68 -7.57 5.89
N ALA A 75 -14.54 -7.39 6.56
CA ALA A 75 -14.30 -7.88 7.91
C ALA A 75 -13.84 -6.74 8.82
N ASP A 76 -14.71 -6.35 9.75
CA ASP A 76 -14.44 -5.29 10.72
C ASP A 76 -13.30 -5.67 11.67
N ARG A 77 -12.26 -4.84 11.74
CA ARG A 77 -11.08 -5.08 12.60
C ARG A 77 -11.36 -4.87 14.09
N GLU A 78 -12.39 -4.11 14.43
CA GLU A 78 -12.81 -3.87 15.82
C GLU A 78 -13.74 -4.99 16.31
N ASN A 79 -14.30 -5.79 15.40
CA ASN A 79 -15.16 -6.92 15.75
C ASN A 79 -14.33 -8.18 16.05
N GLU A 80 -14.28 -8.57 17.32
CA GLU A 80 -13.48 -9.71 17.80
C GLU A 80 -13.81 -11.04 17.11
N LEU A 81 -15.05 -11.22 16.65
CA LEU A 81 -15.50 -12.45 15.99
C LEU A 81 -14.88 -12.62 14.60
N VAL A 82 -14.49 -11.53 13.93
CA VAL A 82 -14.03 -11.56 12.53
C VAL A 82 -12.64 -10.95 12.31
N ARG A 83 -12.09 -10.21 13.28
CA ARG A 83 -10.80 -9.48 13.11
C ARG A 83 -9.59 -10.35 12.77
N LYS A 84 -9.64 -11.66 13.06
CA LYS A 84 -8.57 -12.65 12.76
C LYS A 84 -8.92 -13.58 11.60
N ARG A 85 -10.03 -13.35 10.91
CA ARG A 85 -10.58 -14.28 9.92
C ARG A 85 -9.71 -14.39 8.66
N TYR A 86 -9.01 -13.32 8.28
CA TYR A 86 -8.24 -13.27 7.04
C TYR A 86 -6.79 -12.89 7.30
N ASP A 87 -5.90 -13.60 6.62
CA ASP A 87 -4.47 -13.34 6.63
C ASP A 87 -4.14 -12.18 5.68
N THR A 88 -3.28 -11.25 6.11
CA THR A 88 -2.70 -10.22 5.25
C THR A 88 -1.95 -10.83 4.05
N LEU A 89 -1.35 -12.02 4.22
CA LEU A 89 -0.63 -12.74 3.16
C LEU A 89 -1.53 -13.64 2.30
N ASN A 90 -2.85 -13.41 2.37
CA ASN A 90 -3.79 -14.07 1.48
C ASN A 90 -3.50 -13.73 0.01
N LEU A 91 -3.53 -14.74 -0.86
CA LEU A 91 -3.11 -14.56 -2.26
C LEU A 91 -4.01 -13.59 -3.03
N SER A 92 -5.33 -13.60 -2.79
CA SER A 92 -6.26 -12.68 -3.47
C SER A 92 -6.00 -11.22 -3.11
N PHE A 93 -5.60 -10.95 -1.86
CA PHE A 93 -5.22 -9.61 -1.43
C PHE A 93 -3.87 -9.19 -2.01
N LEU A 94 -2.88 -10.10 -2.04
CA LEU A 94 -1.59 -9.82 -2.69
C LEU A 94 -1.74 -9.56 -4.20
N ASP A 95 -2.64 -10.28 -4.90
CA ASP A 95 -2.95 -10.02 -6.31
C ASP A 95 -3.63 -8.67 -6.53
N PHE A 96 -4.55 -8.31 -5.64
CA PHE A 96 -5.14 -6.97 -5.63
C PHE A 96 -4.07 -5.88 -5.47
N LEU A 97 -3.16 -6.04 -4.50
CA LEU A 97 -2.05 -5.09 -4.30
C LEU A 97 -1.11 -5.07 -5.51
N LYS A 98 -0.80 -6.22 -6.11
CA LYS A 98 0.04 -6.31 -7.32
C LYS A 98 -0.60 -5.55 -8.49
N THR A 99 -1.91 -5.64 -8.66
CA THR A 99 -2.65 -4.85 -9.67
C THR A 99 -2.47 -3.34 -9.45
N VAL A 100 -2.49 -2.89 -8.20
CA VAL A 100 -2.23 -1.49 -7.85
C VAL A 100 -0.78 -1.09 -8.16
N VAL A 101 0.19 -1.95 -7.83
CA VAL A 101 1.61 -1.75 -8.15
C VAL A 101 1.79 -1.58 -9.65
N GLU A 102 1.26 -2.49 -10.46
CA GLU A 102 1.37 -2.46 -11.93
C GLU A 102 0.76 -1.19 -12.52
N LYS A 103 -0.40 -0.73 -12.00
CA LYS A 103 -1.02 0.54 -12.42
C LYS A 103 -0.17 1.76 -12.07
N CYS A 104 0.43 1.77 -10.87
CA CYS A 104 1.32 2.85 -10.46
C CYS A 104 2.60 2.88 -11.31
N GLU A 105 3.21 1.72 -11.56
CA GLU A 105 4.40 1.61 -12.41
C GLU A 105 4.11 2.03 -13.84
N LYS A 106 2.98 1.61 -14.42
CA LYS A 106 2.53 2.01 -15.76
C LYS A 106 2.38 3.53 -15.90
N ASN A 107 1.88 4.20 -14.86
CA ASN A 107 1.58 5.63 -14.89
C ASN A 107 2.69 6.51 -14.27
N GLY A 108 3.78 5.91 -13.77
CA GLY A 108 4.87 6.63 -13.11
C GLY A 108 4.51 7.19 -11.73
N THR A 109 3.42 6.72 -11.11
CA THR A 109 2.95 7.17 -9.80
C THR A 109 3.80 6.57 -8.68
N LYS A 110 4.30 7.40 -7.77
CA LYS A 110 5.03 6.92 -6.60
C LYS A 110 4.07 6.16 -5.68
N LEU A 111 4.41 4.92 -5.31
CA LEU A 111 3.60 4.09 -4.43
C LEU A 111 4.35 3.77 -3.14
N SER A 112 3.63 3.86 -2.03
CA SER A 112 4.08 3.45 -0.70
C SER A 112 3.01 2.61 -0.01
N PHE A 113 3.38 1.89 1.04
CA PHE A 113 2.45 1.17 1.90
C PHE A 113 2.64 1.60 3.34
N CYS A 114 1.56 2.01 4.00
CA CYS A 114 1.50 2.35 5.40
C CYS A 114 0.50 1.43 6.12
N GLY A 115 0.73 1.20 7.41
CA GLY A 115 -0.10 0.34 8.22
C GLY A 115 0.73 -0.62 9.06
N GLU A 116 0.07 -1.39 9.90
CA GLU A 116 0.76 -2.29 10.84
C GLU A 116 1.51 -3.40 10.11
N ASP A 117 0.95 -3.89 9.02
CA ASP A 117 1.51 -4.97 8.21
C ASP A 117 2.88 -4.58 7.59
N ALA A 118 3.09 -3.30 7.27
CA ALA A 118 4.38 -2.80 6.78
C ALA A 118 5.52 -2.96 7.80
N GLY A 119 5.16 -2.98 9.10
CA GLY A 119 6.10 -3.12 10.21
C GLY A 119 6.35 -4.55 10.65
N ARG A 120 5.74 -5.55 10.00
CA ARG A 120 5.93 -6.97 10.32
C ARG A 120 6.89 -7.60 9.29
N PRO A 121 7.99 -8.26 9.71
CA PRO A 121 9.05 -8.68 8.79
C PRO A 121 8.60 -9.55 7.61
N ILE A 122 7.74 -10.54 7.85
CA ILE A 122 7.29 -11.49 6.82
C ILE A 122 6.38 -10.77 5.81
N GLU A 123 5.45 -9.96 6.30
CA GLU A 123 4.53 -9.16 5.50
C GLU A 123 5.29 -8.14 4.67
N ALA A 124 6.20 -7.39 5.28
CA ALA A 124 7.07 -6.43 4.60
C ALA A 124 7.90 -7.08 3.49
N LEU A 125 8.42 -8.29 3.71
CA LEU A 125 9.15 -9.06 2.71
C LEU A 125 8.26 -9.38 1.49
N CYS A 126 7.05 -9.87 1.72
CA CYS A 126 6.09 -10.14 0.63
C CYS A 126 5.66 -8.87 -0.10
N LEU A 127 5.36 -7.78 0.63
CA LEU A 127 5.00 -6.49 0.06
C LEU A 127 6.13 -5.93 -0.83
N ALA A 128 7.38 -6.04 -0.38
CA ALA A 128 8.54 -5.66 -1.19
C ALA A 128 8.69 -6.55 -2.43
N ALA A 129 8.49 -7.87 -2.29
CA ALA A 129 8.60 -8.82 -3.39
C ALA A 129 7.58 -8.58 -4.51
N ILE A 130 6.35 -8.17 -4.18
CA ILE A 130 5.32 -7.80 -5.17
C ILE A 130 5.53 -6.41 -5.79
N GLY A 131 6.60 -5.69 -5.42
CA GLY A 131 7.03 -4.44 -6.07
C GLY A 131 6.79 -3.16 -5.27
N ILE A 132 6.34 -3.23 -4.00
CA ILE A 132 6.19 -2.04 -3.16
C ILE A 132 7.56 -1.59 -2.64
N LYS A 133 8.06 -0.47 -3.16
CA LYS A 133 9.42 0.03 -2.90
C LYS A 133 9.54 0.89 -1.64
N THR A 134 8.43 1.46 -1.16
CA THR A 134 8.42 2.35 0.01
C THR A 134 7.48 1.80 1.09
N LEU A 135 8.03 1.46 2.25
CA LEU A 135 7.28 0.96 3.40
C LEU A 135 7.37 1.98 4.55
N SER A 136 6.21 2.38 5.09
CA SER A 136 6.10 3.30 6.22
C SER A 136 5.58 2.56 7.45
N MET A 137 6.31 2.66 8.56
CA MET A 137 6.08 1.85 9.76
C MET A 137 6.53 2.58 11.03
N ARG A 138 6.22 1.99 12.20
CA ARG A 138 6.72 2.48 13.49
C ARG A 138 8.26 2.38 13.55
N PRO A 139 8.98 3.35 14.16
CA PRO A 139 10.45 3.33 14.19
C PRO A 139 11.06 2.02 14.73
N ALA A 140 10.45 1.41 15.74
CA ALA A 140 10.89 0.14 16.31
C ALA A 140 10.85 -1.04 15.31
N SER A 141 9.98 -1.00 14.30
CA SER A 141 9.86 -2.03 13.27
C SER A 141 10.93 -1.92 12.18
N ILE A 142 11.58 -0.76 12.03
CA ILE A 142 12.53 -0.51 10.92
C ILE A 142 13.71 -1.49 10.96
N GLY A 143 14.29 -1.72 12.14
CA GLY A 143 15.44 -2.62 12.29
C GLY A 143 15.13 -4.07 11.86
N PRO A 144 14.11 -4.72 12.45
CA PRO A 144 13.70 -6.07 12.06
C PRO A 144 13.33 -6.21 10.58
N VAL A 145 12.56 -5.27 10.02
CA VAL A 145 12.16 -5.28 8.61
C VAL A 145 13.37 -5.09 7.68
N LYS A 146 14.27 -4.15 8.01
CA LYS A 146 15.49 -3.95 7.24
C LYS A 146 16.38 -5.19 7.25
N ASN A 147 16.52 -5.86 8.40
CA ASN A 147 17.35 -7.07 8.52
C ASN A 147 16.83 -8.22 7.64
N ILE A 148 15.52 -8.46 7.57
CA ILE A 148 14.98 -9.54 6.72
C ILE A 148 15.09 -9.20 5.23
N LEU A 149 14.83 -7.94 4.85
CA LEU A 149 14.92 -7.49 3.45
C LEU A 149 16.35 -7.59 2.92
N LEU A 150 17.35 -7.24 3.73
CA LEU A 150 18.77 -7.32 3.33
C LEU A 150 19.29 -8.76 3.21
N LYS A 151 18.62 -9.75 3.80
CA LYS A 151 19.03 -11.16 3.82
C LYS A 151 18.25 -12.06 2.85
N SER A 152 17.27 -11.49 2.16
CA SER A 152 16.34 -12.22 1.31
C SER A 152 16.51 -11.80 -0.15
N ASP A 153 16.31 -12.73 -1.07
CA ASP A 153 16.19 -12.42 -2.50
C ASP A 153 14.71 -12.21 -2.84
N LEU A 154 14.33 -10.97 -3.17
CA LEU A 154 12.95 -10.63 -3.51
C LEU A 154 12.44 -11.41 -4.74
N SER A 155 13.31 -11.80 -5.67
CA SER A 155 12.94 -12.60 -6.83
C SER A 155 12.58 -14.04 -6.45
N GLU A 156 13.25 -14.62 -5.44
CA GLU A 156 12.89 -15.93 -4.89
C GLU A 156 11.57 -15.87 -4.14
N VAL A 157 11.37 -14.83 -3.33
CA VAL A 157 10.10 -14.61 -2.62
C VAL A 157 8.94 -14.44 -3.60
N GLN A 158 9.13 -13.68 -4.69
CA GLN A 158 8.12 -13.54 -5.73
C GLN A 158 7.79 -14.89 -6.38
N LYS A 159 8.79 -15.74 -6.68
CA LYS A 159 8.56 -17.10 -7.20
C LYS A 159 7.76 -17.97 -6.22
N LEU A 160 7.99 -17.82 -4.91
CA LEU A 160 7.20 -18.54 -3.89
C LEU A 160 5.75 -18.08 -3.85
N ILE A 161 5.50 -16.78 -3.97
CA ILE A 161 4.15 -16.21 -4.09
C ILE A 161 3.45 -16.78 -5.34
N ASP A 162 4.12 -16.79 -6.48
CA ASP A 162 3.53 -17.31 -7.72
C ASP A 162 3.30 -18.84 -7.64
N LYS A 163 4.21 -19.58 -7.01
CA LYS A 163 4.03 -21.02 -6.75
C LYS A 163 2.83 -21.29 -5.83
N ALA A 164 2.65 -20.51 -4.76
CA ALA A 164 1.51 -20.66 -3.86
C ALA A 164 0.16 -20.50 -4.59
N LYS A 165 0.11 -19.65 -5.62
CA LYS A 165 -1.08 -19.49 -6.47
C LYS A 165 -1.35 -20.74 -7.30
N VAL A 166 -0.32 -21.31 -7.92
CA VAL A 166 -0.43 -22.55 -8.69
C VAL A 166 -0.87 -23.72 -7.81
N ASP A 167 -0.36 -23.76 -6.57
CA ASP A 167 -0.71 -24.79 -5.58
C ASP A 167 -2.13 -24.59 -4.98
N ASN A 168 -2.85 -23.52 -5.36
CA ASN A 168 -4.15 -23.11 -4.80
C ASN A 168 -4.14 -22.89 -3.28
N ASP A 169 -3.03 -22.40 -2.73
CA ASP A 169 -2.96 -22.03 -1.33
C ASP A 169 -3.79 -20.78 -1.05
N ASN A 170 -4.37 -20.67 0.15
CA ASN A 170 -5.07 -19.44 0.53
C ASN A 170 -4.10 -18.33 0.96
N SER A 171 -2.92 -18.68 1.50
CA SER A 171 -1.91 -17.76 2.01
C SER A 171 -0.51 -18.26 1.67
N VAL A 172 0.41 -17.34 1.34
CA VAL A 172 1.82 -17.68 1.10
C VAL A 172 2.62 -17.83 2.40
N ARG A 173 2.05 -17.47 3.56
CA ARG A 173 2.76 -17.33 4.84
C ARG A 173 3.64 -18.54 5.18
N ASP A 174 3.09 -19.75 5.10
CA ASP A 174 3.81 -20.96 5.51
C ASP A 174 5.01 -21.25 4.62
N LYS A 175 4.88 -21.04 3.31
CA LYS A 175 6.01 -21.19 2.37
C LYS A 175 7.11 -20.16 2.66
N ILE A 176 6.74 -18.92 3.00
CA ILE A 176 7.73 -17.89 3.35
C ILE A 176 8.42 -18.22 4.68
N ILE A 177 7.69 -18.71 5.68
CA ILE A 177 8.31 -19.16 6.95
C ILE A 177 9.29 -20.30 6.69
N GLN A 178 8.92 -21.29 5.89
CA GLN A 178 9.81 -22.41 5.52
C GLN A 178 11.06 -21.92 4.76
N TYR A 179 10.87 -20.98 3.84
CA TYR A 179 11.98 -20.36 3.10
C TYR A 179 12.96 -19.66 4.05
N LEU A 180 12.45 -18.88 5.00
CA LEU A 180 13.28 -18.15 5.97
C LEU A 180 13.98 -19.09 6.96
N ALA A 181 13.35 -20.21 7.33
CA ALA A 181 13.96 -21.20 8.23
C ALA A 181 15.10 -22.00 7.57
N SER A 182 15.19 -21.99 6.25
CA SER A 182 16.21 -22.73 5.48
C SER A 182 17.52 -21.96 5.28
N ARG A 183 17.62 -20.73 5.80
CA ARG A 183 18.75 -19.80 5.64
C ARG A 183 19.31 -19.36 6.99
#